data_AF-A0A2U1P362-F1
#
_entry.id   AF-A0A2U1P362-F1
#
_cell.length_a   1.000
_cell.length_b   1.000
_cell.length_c   1.000
_cell.angle_alpha   90.00
_cell.angle_beta   90.00
_cell.angle_gamma   90.00
#
_symmetry.space_group_name_H-M   'P 1'
#
loop_
_entity.id
_entity.type
_entity.pdbx_description
1 polymer ?
#
loop_
_entity_poly.entity_id
_entity_poly.type
_entity_poly.pdbx_seq_one_letter_code
_entity_poly.pdbx_strand_id
1 'polypeptide(L)'
;MYSHIHFNVGDGKSIFFWHDRWWGPRSLINEDVSNGRRNDIDDKVKMYEMIEDGEWNTKVDFVKNLLTNIPVPIIHNDTKDEAMWVTKDNKKVKFTIGSVWNDWKEEGQKVMWSSFVWFSQCIPKHSFILWLAINDRLSTQERLF
;
A
#
# COMPACT_ATOMS: atom_id res chain seq x y z
N MET A 1 -3.65 11.74 1.07
CA MET A 1 -3.80 10.32 1.44
C MET A 1 -2.48 9.64 1.15
N TYR A 2 -1.77 9.12 2.16
CA TYR A 2 -0.45 8.51 1.94
C TYR A 2 -0.63 7.20 1.18
N SER A 3 0.16 6.97 0.13
CA SER A 3 0.20 5.66 -0.52
C SER A 3 0.83 4.66 0.46
N HIS A 4 0.05 3.66 0.84
CA HIS A 4 0.52 2.53 1.67
C HIS A 4 1.42 1.58 0.88
N ILE A 5 1.50 1.72 -0.44
CA ILE A 5 2.34 0.87 -1.29
C ILE A 5 3.74 1.47 -1.35
N HIS A 6 4.74 0.62 -1.08
CA HIS A 6 6.16 0.92 -1.22
C HIS A 6 6.80 -0.15 -2.11
N PHE A 7 7.80 0.20 -2.91
CA PHE A 7 8.45 -0.75 -3.81
C PHE A 7 9.89 -1.01 -3.37
N ASN A 8 10.23 -2.29 -3.18
CA ASN A 8 11.60 -2.71 -3.04
C ASN A 8 12.18 -2.93 -4.43
N VAL A 9 13.31 -2.28 -4.69
CA VAL A 9 14.02 -2.37 -5.97
C VAL A 9 14.73 -3.72 -6.06
N GLY A 10 14.42 -4.48 -7.13
CA GLY A 10 15.13 -5.68 -7.54
C GLY A 10 15.89 -5.39 -8.84
N ASP A 11 15.31 -5.77 -9.98
CA ASP A 11 15.86 -5.51 -11.31
C ASP A 11 15.52 -4.10 -11.83
N GLY A 12 14.64 -3.36 -11.15
CA GLY A 12 14.26 -1.99 -11.47
C GLY A 12 13.43 -1.83 -12.75
N LYS A 13 12.99 -2.92 -13.38
CA LYS A 13 12.31 -2.89 -14.69
C LYS A 13 10.84 -2.54 -14.58
N SER A 14 10.22 -2.86 -13.44
CA SER A 14 8.79 -2.60 -13.23
C SER A 14 8.54 -1.28 -12.50
N ILE A 15 9.50 -0.80 -11.69
CA ILE A 15 9.41 0.44 -10.91
C ILE A 15 9.57 1.67 -11.81
N PHE A 16 8.59 2.57 -11.76
CA PHE A 16 8.67 3.92 -12.32
C PHE A 16 9.42 4.84 -11.37
N PHE A 17 10.50 5.45 -11.86
CA PHE A 17 11.38 6.29 -11.04
C PHE A 17 10.66 7.45 -10.35
N TRP A 18 9.72 8.11 -11.03
CA TRP A 18 9.03 9.27 -10.46
C TRP A 18 7.79 8.93 -9.64
N HIS A 19 7.02 7.95 -10.11
CA HIS A 19 5.66 7.68 -9.63
C HIS A 19 5.61 6.67 -8.50
N ASP A 20 6.49 5.68 -8.54
CA ASP A 20 6.49 4.63 -7.53
C ASP A 20 7.25 5.09 -6.29
N ARG A 21 6.74 4.70 -5.14
CA ARG A 21 7.35 5.00 -3.85
C ARG A 21 8.43 3.97 -3.55
N TRP A 22 9.60 4.11 -4.14
CA TRP A 22 10.79 3.28 -3.86
C TRP A 22 11.76 3.94 -2.87
N TRP A 23 11.65 5.26 -2.69
CA TRP A 23 12.40 6.03 -1.69
C TRP A 23 11.47 6.85 -0.78
N GLY A 24 11.86 6.99 0.49
CA GLY A 24 11.24 7.94 1.40
C GLY A 24 9.73 7.71 1.71
N PRO A 25 9.08 8.75 2.27
CA PRO A 25 7.67 8.70 2.66
C PRO A 25 6.69 8.89 1.49
N ARG A 26 7.15 9.40 0.34
CA ARG A 26 6.33 9.70 -0.84
C ARG A 26 7.13 9.45 -2.13
N SER A 27 6.44 9.27 -3.25
CA SER A 27 7.07 9.19 -4.56
C SER A 27 7.75 10.51 -4.93
N LEU A 28 8.84 10.45 -5.70
CA LEU A 28 9.65 11.62 -6.05
C LEU A 28 8.87 12.69 -6.83
N ILE A 29 7.83 12.30 -7.58
CA ILE A 29 6.93 13.26 -8.25
C ILE A 29 6.26 14.25 -7.27
N ASN A 30 6.13 13.89 -6.00
CA ASN A 30 5.52 14.73 -4.97
C ASN A 30 6.54 15.52 -4.15
N GLU A 31 7.85 15.34 -4.38
CA GLU A 31 8.89 16.08 -3.64
C GLU A 31 9.04 17.52 -4.15
N ASP A 32 8.59 17.85 -5.37
CA ASP A 32 8.80 19.19 -5.93
C ASP A 32 7.69 19.59 -6.92
N VAL A 33 6.76 20.44 -6.46
CA VAL A 33 5.69 21.07 -7.28
C VAL A 33 6.22 22.30 -8.03
N SER A 34 7.53 22.54 -8.01
CA SER A 34 8.16 23.72 -8.62
C SER A 34 8.88 23.37 -9.92
N ASN A 35 8.31 23.84 -11.03
CA ASN A 35 8.93 24.06 -12.34
C ASN A 35 8.84 22.91 -13.36
N GLY A 36 8.33 23.27 -14.54
CA GLY A 36 8.27 22.47 -15.77
C GLY A 36 9.63 22.13 -16.39
N ARG A 37 10.63 21.80 -15.56
CA ARG A 37 11.95 21.25 -15.91
C ARG A 37 11.99 19.72 -15.86
N ARG A 38 10.89 19.08 -15.47
CA ARG A 38 10.76 17.62 -15.49
C ARG A 38 10.68 17.04 -16.91
N ASN A 39 10.30 17.85 -17.89
CA ASN A 39 10.10 17.42 -19.28
C ASN A 39 11.37 16.87 -19.95
N ASP A 40 12.55 17.09 -19.35
CA ASP A 40 13.82 16.60 -19.87
C ASP A 40 14.06 15.11 -19.58
N ILE A 41 13.25 14.49 -18.71
CA ILE A 41 13.22 13.03 -18.47
C ILE A 41 11.81 12.53 -18.71
N ASP A 42 11.67 11.39 -19.40
CA ASP A 42 10.37 10.74 -19.59
C ASP A 42 9.69 10.51 -18.23
N ASP A 43 8.42 10.91 -18.14
CA ASP A 43 7.56 10.68 -16.99
C ASP A 43 7.44 9.17 -16.66
N LYS A 44 7.60 8.32 -17.68
CA LYS A 44 7.54 6.85 -17.59
C LYS A 44 8.90 6.17 -17.43
N VAL A 45 9.98 6.93 -17.24
CA VAL A 45 11.33 6.37 -17.06
C VAL A 45 11.34 5.33 -15.93
N LYS A 46 12.02 4.22 -16.19
CA LYS A 46 12.14 3.10 -15.25
C LYS A 46 13.36 3.26 -14.36
N MET A 47 13.31 2.64 -13.18
CA MET A 47 14.43 2.66 -12.24
C MET A 47 15.72 2.11 -12.86
N TYR A 48 15.62 1.00 -13.63
CA TYR A 48 16.80 0.40 -14.27
C TYR A 48 17.49 1.31 -15.29
N GLU A 49 16.77 2.26 -15.89
CA GLU A 49 17.33 3.20 -16.89
C GLU A 49 18.07 4.35 -16.21
N MET A 50 17.69 4.67 -14.97
CA MET A 50 18.26 5.74 -14.17
C MET A 50 19.54 5.32 -13.43
N ILE A 51 19.97 4.06 -13.56
CA ILE A 51 21.15 3.53 -12.87
C ILE A 51 22.08 2.88 -13.89
N GLU A 52 23.33 3.34 -13.93
CA GLU A 52 24.40 2.77 -14.76
C GLU A 52 25.65 2.66 -13.89
N ASP A 53 26.29 1.49 -13.91
CA ASP A 53 27.50 1.20 -13.12
C ASP A 53 27.41 1.52 -11.61
N GLY A 54 26.21 1.42 -11.04
CA GLY A 54 25.95 1.71 -9.62
C GLY A 54 25.85 3.20 -9.29
N GLU A 55 25.77 4.06 -10.30
CA GLU A 55 25.59 5.50 -10.17
C GLU A 55 24.28 5.97 -10.84
N TRP A 56 23.82 7.16 -10.46
CA TRP A 56 22.65 7.78 -11.09
C TRP A 56 22.98 8.21 -12.53
N ASN A 57 22.34 7.58 -13.50
CA ASN A 57 22.44 7.92 -14.91
C ASN A 57 21.51 9.08 -15.27
N THR A 58 21.91 10.31 -14.96
CA THR A 58 21.18 11.50 -15.41
C THR A 58 22.12 12.64 -15.74
N LYS A 59 21.79 13.35 -16.82
CA LYS A 59 22.48 14.59 -17.23
C LYS A 59 21.71 15.84 -16.80
N VAL A 60 20.52 15.68 -16.22
CA VAL A 60 19.65 16.80 -15.84
C VAL A 60 20.04 17.30 -14.45
N ASP A 61 20.60 18.50 -14.37
CA ASP A 61 21.14 19.08 -13.11
C ASP A 61 20.12 19.14 -11.98
N PHE A 62 18.87 19.44 -12.30
CA PHE A 62 17.78 19.41 -11.32
C PHE A 62 17.64 18.02 -10.67
N VAL A 63 17.70 16.95 -11.47
CA VAL A 63 17.55 15.58 -10.99
C VAL A 63 18.79 15.15 -10.21
N LYS A 64 19.99 15.55 -10.64
CA LYS A 64 21.21 15.36 -9.84
C LYS A 64 21.08 15.99 -8.47
N ASN A 65 20.63 17.25 -8.41
CA ASN A 65 20.45 17.97 -7.15
C ASN A 65 19.45 17.27 -6.23
N LEU A 66 18.31 16.82 -6.78
CA LEU A 66 17.31 16.04 -6.06
C LEU A 66 17.90 14.73 -5.49
N LEU A 67 18.72 14.04 -6.29
CA LEU A 67 19.30 12.74 -5.95
C LEU A 67 20.54 12.82 -5.05
N THR A 68 21.09 14.01 -4.78
CA THR A 68 22.32 14.21 -3.98
C THR A 68 22.30 13.48 -2.63
N ASN A 69 21.14 13.44 -1.97
CA ASN A 69 20.97 12.83 -0.65
C ASN A 69 20.26 11.47 -0.71
N ILE A 70 20.06 10.92 -1.92
CA ILE A 70 19.34 9.67 -2.15
C ILE A 70 20.37 8.61 -2.55
N PRO A 71 20.56 7.56 -1.73
CA PRO A 71 21.48 6.48 -2.07
C PRO A 71 20.98 5.74 -3.31
N VAL A 72 21.91 5.35 -4.17
CA VAL A 72 21.61 4.55 -5.37
C VAL A 72 21.16 3.15 -4.91
N PRO A 73 19.96 2.69 -5.30
CA PRO A 73 19.52 1.32 -5.04
C PRO A 73 20.47 0.29 -5.69
N ILE A 74 20.71 -0.82 -5.00
CA ILE A 74 21.48 -1.93 -5.58
C ILE A 74 20.56 -2.70 -6.52
N ILE A 75 20.93 -2.76 -7.80
CA ILE A 75 20.20 -3.53 -8.81
C ILE A 75 20.65 -4.99 -8.76
N HIS A 76 19.67 -5.88 -8.65
CA HIS A 76 19.86 -7.32 -8.64
C HIS A 76 19.09 -7.93 -9.82
N ASN A 77 19.77 -8.15 -10.95
CA ASN A 77 19.16 -8.59 -12.21
C ASN A 77 18.37 -9.91 -12.12
N ASP A 78 18.69 -10.77 -11.16
CA ASP A 78 18.02 -12.06 -10.95
C ASP A 78 16.81 -11.97 -10.00
N THR A 79 16.54 -10.80 -9.42
CA THR A 79 15.43 -10.59 -8.50
C THR A 79 14.44 -9.60 -9.09
N LYS A 80 13.15 -9.93 -9.07
CA LYS A 80 12.11 -9.00 -9.51
C LYS A 80 11.85 -7.95 -8.45
N ASP A 81 11.48 -6.75 -8.89
CA ASP A 81 10.93 -5.73 -8.01
C ASP A 81 9.72 -6.28 -7.20
N GLU A 82 9.60 -5.84 -5.95
CA GLU A 82 8.54 -6.31 -5.05
C GLU A 82 7.71 -5.15 -4.48
N ALA A 83 6.39 -5.24 -4.62
CA ALA A 83 5.47 -4.35 -3.94
C ALA A 83 5.28 -4.76 -2.48
N MET A 84 5.41 -3.80 -1.59
CA MET A 84 5.29 -3.92 -0.15
C MET A 84 4.15 -3.04 0.35
N TRP A 85 3.49 -3.49 1.40
CA TRP A 85 2.50 -2.72 2.15
C TRP A 85 3.13 -2.11 3.39
N VAL A 86 2.93 -0.81 3.58
CA VAL A 86 3.29 -0.08 4.80
C VAL A 86 2.05 -0.02 5.67
N THR A 87 2.08 -0.77 6.78
CA THR A 87 0.98 -0.81 7.74
C THR A 87 0.82 0.51 8.47
N LYS A 88 -0.31 0.70 9.18
CA LYS A 88 -0.55 1.83 10.08
C LYS A 88 0.56 2.02 11.14
N ASP A 89 1.21 0.92 11.54
CA ASP A 89 2.35 0.92 12.47
C ASP A 89 3.70 1.20 11.79
N ASN A 90 3.71 1.68 10.54
CA ASN A 90 4.91 1.92 9.73
C ASN A 90 5.79 0.67 9.50
N LYS A 91 5.21 -0.54 9.54
CA LYS A 91 5.93 -1.78 9.21
C LYS A 91 5.75 -2.11 7.73
N LYS A 92 6.84 -2.47 7.05
CA LYS A 92 6.81 -2.97 5.67
C LYS A 92 6.55 -4.48 5.70
N VAL A 93 5.46 -4.91 5.08
CA VAL A 93 5.10 -6.33 4.91
C VAL A 93 4.87 -6.63 3.43
N LYS A 94 4.98 -7.89 3.04
CA LYS A 94 4.69 -8.29 1.66
C LYS A 94 3.27 -7.90 1.28
N PHE A 95 3.10 -7.26 0.12
CA PHE A 95 1.78 -6.87 -0.35
C PHE A 95 0.91 -8.10 -0.63
N THR A 96 -0.21 -8.22 0.07
CA THR A 96 -1.24 -9.21 -0.17
C THR A 96 -2.61 -8.59 0.10
N ILE A 97 -3.67 -9.11 -0.52
CA ILE A 97 -5.04 -8.67 -0.20
C ILE A 97 -5.32 -8.84 1.30
N GLY A 98 -4.78 -9.90 1.92
CA GLY A 98 -4.89 -10.13 3.37
C GLY A 98 -4.18 -9.08 4.21
N SER A 99 -2.97 -8.65 3.84
CA SER A 99 -2.26 -7.60 4.59
C SER A 99 -2.99 -6.26 4.52
N VAL A 100 -3.51 -5.91 3.34
CA VAL A 100 -4.33 -4.72 3.15
C VAL A 100 -5.60 -4.79 3.98
N TRP A 101 -6.32 -5.92 3.91
CA TRP A 101 -7.56 -6.11 4.64
C TRP A 101 -7.36 -6.06 6.15
N ASN A 102 -6.32 -6.70 6.67
CA ASN A 102 -6.03 -6.71 8.10
C ASN A 102 -5.63 -5.31 8.61
N ASP A 103 -4.89 -4.55 7.81
CA ASP A 103 -4.50 -3.18 8.18
C ASP A 103 -5.68 -2.20 8.05
N TRP A 104 -6.55 -2.39 7.05
CA TRP A 104 -7.72 -1.54 6.84
C TRP A 104 -8.83 -1.81 7.86
N LYS A 105 -9.14 -3.08 8.10
CA LYS A 105 -10.18 -3.51 9.02
C LYS A 105 -9.89 -2.92 10.40
N GLU A 106 -10.87 -2.17 10.91
CA GLU A 106 -10.88 -1.85 12.32
C GLU A 106 -11.13 -3.15 13.09
N GLU A 107 -10.16 -3.54 13.93
CA GLU A 107 -10.37 -4.66 14.85
C GLU A 107 -11.46 -4.27 15.84
N GLY A 108 -12.71 -4.60 15.49
CA GLY A 108 -13.82 -4.54 16.41
C GLY A 108 -13.55 -5.44 17.61
N GLN A 109 -14.04 -5.05 18.77
CA GLN A 109 -13.91 -5.84 19.99
C GLN A 109 -14.41 -7.27 19.75
N LYS A 110 -13.61 -8.27 20.14
CA LYS A 110 -14.02 -9.67 20.04
C LYS A 110 -15.20 -9.93 20.97
N VAL A 111 -16.39 -10.00 20.40
CA VAL A 111 -17.63 -10.26 21.14
C VAL A 111 -17.84 -11.76 21.36
N MET A 112 -18.19 -12.14 22.59
CA MET A 112 -18.39 -13.54 22.98
C MET A 112 -19.54 -14.21 22.21
N TRP A 113 -20.55 -13.44 21.82
CA TRP A 113 -21.68 -13.98 21.08
C TRP A 113 -21.33 -14.39 19.64
N SER A 114 -20.20 -13.94 19.07
CA SER A 114 -19.84 -14.22 17.67
C SER A 114 -19.68 -15.70 17.38
N SER A 115 -19.14 -16.49 18.32
CA SER A 115 -18.97 -17.94 18.17
C SER A 115 -20.30 -18.70 18.23
N PHE A 116 -21.30 -18.17 18.93
CA PHE A 116 -22.65 -18.76 18.97
C PHE A 116 -23.43 -18.49 17.68
N VAL A 117 -23.17 -17.36 17.04
CA VAL A 117 -23.84 -16.95 15.80
C VAL A 117 -23.20 -17.59 14.58
N TRP A 118 -21.86 -17.63 14.50
CA TRP A 118 -21.10 -17.99 13.29
C TRP A 118 -20.24 -19.25 13.49
N PHE A 119 -20.85 -20.36 13.91
CA PHE A 119 -20.17 -21.66 14.03
C PHE A 119 -20.23 -22.48 12.72
N SER A 120 -19.39 -23.51 12.58
CA SER A 120 -19.20 -24.23 11.31
C SER A 120 -20.46 -24.92 10.76
N GLN A 121 -21.40 -25.33 11.63
CA GLN A 121 -22.64 -26.01 11.26
C GLN A 121 -23.86 -25.05 11.30
N CYS A 122 -23.62 -23.75 11.36
CA CYS A 122 -24.70 -22.79 11.48
C CYS A 122 -25.49 -22.69 10.16
N ILE A 123 -26.81 -22.61 10.25
CA ILE A 123 -27.68 -22.36 9.09
C ILE A 123 -27.72 -20.84 8.89
N PRO A 124 -27.27 -20.30 7.74
CA PRO A 124 -27.11 -18.85 7.55
C PRO A 124 -28.36 -18.04 7.88
N LYS A 125 -29.55 -18.56 7.55
CA LYS A 125 -30.84 -17.93 7.88
C LYS A 125 -31.02 -17.77 9.40
N HIS A 126 -30.75 -18.81 10.18
CA HIS A 126 -30.93 -18.79 11.63
C HIS A 126 -29.85 -17.94 12.31
N SER A 127 -28.59 -18.03 11.85
CA SER A 127 -27.51 -17.18 12.34
C SER A 127 -27.79 -15.71 12.11
N PHE A 128 -28.32 -15.34 10.94
CA PHE A 128 -28.67 -13.96 10.64
C PHE A 128 -29.80 -13.44 11.55
N ILE A 129 -30.84 -14.25 11.78
CA ILE A 129 -31.93 -13.88 12.71
C ILE A 129 -31.39 -13.75 14.15
N LEU A 130 -30.57 -14.70 14.60
CA LEU A 130 -29.97 -14.66 15.94
C LEU A 130 -29.03 -13.45 16.10
N TRP A 131 -28.25 -13.11 15.07
CA TRP A 131 -27.43 -11.91 15.04
C TRP A 131 -28.29 -10.65 15.18
N LEU A 132 -29.40 -10.55 14.45
CA LEU A 132 -30.33 -9.43 14.61
C LEU A 132 -30.92 -9.37 16.03
N ALA A 133 -31.23 -10.53 16.61
CA ALA A 133 -31.83 -10.62 17.95
C ALA A 133 -30.88 -10.12 19.03
N ILE A 134 -29.62 -10.55 18.98
CA ILE A 134 -28.57 -10.13 19.92
C ILE A 134 -28.27 -8.64 19.81
N ASN A 135 -28.49 -8.03 18.63
CA ASN A 135 -28.27 -6.61 18.40
C ASN A 135 -29.56 -5.77 18.59
N ASP A 136 -30.64 -6.33 19.12
CA ASP A 136 -31.95 -5.67 19.28
C ASP A 136 -32.46 -5.01 17.98
N ARG A 137 -32.15 -5.65 16.84
CA ARG A 137 -32.48 -5.19 15.48
C ARG A 137 -33.58 -6.01 14.82
N LEU A 138 -34.22 -6.94 15.54
CA LEU A 138 -35.51 -7.43 15.07
C LEU A 138 -36.53 -6.32 15.24
N SER A 139 -37.26 -6.02 14.17
CA SER A 139 -38.51 -5.28 14.24
C SER A 139 -39.55 -6.17 14.91
N THR A 140 -39.45 -6.37 16.22
CA THR A 140 -40.58 -6.81 17.03
C THR A 140 -41.56 -5.64 17.10
N GLN A 141 -42.85 -5.92 17.02
CA GLN A 141 -43.94 -4.94 17.05
C GLN A 141 -44.07 -4.19 18.40
N GLU A 142 -43.00 -3.98 19.16
CA GLU A 142 -43.01 -3.22 20.41
C GLU A 142 -43.00 -1.69 20.20
N ARG A 143 -43.01 -1.23 18.95
CA ARG A 143 -43.24 0.18 18.58
C ARG A 143 -44.71 0.49 18.24
N LEU A 144 -45.63 -0.21 18.86
CA LEU A 144 -47.08 0.07 18.84
C LEU A 144 -47.52 0.60 20.20
N PHE A 145 -47.04 1.77 20.59
CA PHE A 145 -47.66 2.61 21.61
C PHE A 145 -47.52 4.08 21.23
#